data_AF-A0A402B4R3-F1
#
_entry.id   AF-A0A402B4R3-F1
#
_cell.length_a   1.000
_cell.length_b   1.000
_cell.length_c   1.000
_cell.angle_alpha   90.00
_cell.angle_beta   90.00
_cell.angle_gamma   90.00
#
_symmetry.space_group_name_H-M   'P 1'
#
loop_
_entity.id
_entity.type
_entity.pdbx_description
1 polymer ?
#
loop_
_entity_poly.entity_id
_entity_poly.type
_entity_poly.pdbx_seq_one_letter_code
_entity_poly.pdbx_strand_id
1 'polypeptide(L)'
;MQLHNGSEYDYHQTRLLLERNWREKQLILNQERRMLGRWWLTALALVLLFAVGIAGANYLNSNWSFLSFLAGAGILAFLVGFISVGRMTLTSSWNHQTEIAGIKSQQKILEEVWLQSLETQQYHQFYQKIVVPSIIEDYRQQSKVNRVLHFISQLTVIITSLLVTGLTSGLDTKLGWQIPWAAPLLSFIVSLITAIMGFFKFRERSYHMQQTADYIEQEKTALELGIRHYKEYRNKPDEAFSEFAERVEQSREEQTKRQQQLEQSTDTKEVA
;
A
#
# COMPACT_ATOMS: atom_id res chain seq x y z
N MET A 1 -11.68 42.96 -23.64
CA MET A 1 -10.55 42.00 -23.53
C MET A 1 -10.00 42.01 -22.09
N GLN A 2 -10.85 41.84 -21.06
CA GLN A 2 -10.47 41.93 -19.64
C GLN A 2 -11.11 40.84 -18.74
N LEU A 3 -11.86 39.89 -19.32
CA LEU A 3 -12.52 38.81 -18.55
C LEU A 3 -11.61 37.59 -18.27
N HIS A 4 -10.43 37.51 -18.89
CA HIS A 4 -9.55 36.35 -18.77
C HIS A 4 -8.76 36.33 -17.44
N ASN A 5 -8.39 37.50 -16.90
CA ASN A 5 -7.58 37.61 -15.69
C ASN A 5 -8.34 37.22 -14.41
N GLY A 6 -9.67 37.36 -14.39
CA GLY A 6 -10.49 37.05 -13.21
C GLY A 6 -10.68 35.55 -12.98
N SER A 7 -10.89 34.78 -14.05
CA SER A 7 -11.06 33.33 -13.96
C SER A 7 -9.76 32.59 -13.64
N GLU A 8 -8.63 33.09 -14.16
CA GLU A 8 -7.32 32.50 -13.89
C GLU A 8 -6.90 32.70 -12.43
N TYR A 9 -7.16 33.89 -11.87
CA TYR A 9 -6.91 34.18 -10.45
C TYR A 9 -7.76 33.30 -9.51
N ASP A 10 -9.05 33.13 -9.83
CA ASP A 10 -9.99 32.32 -9.04
C ASP A 10 -9.65 30.81 -9.09
N TYR A 11 -9.24 30.32 -10.27
CA TYR A 11 -8.71 28.96 -10.44
C TYR A 11 -7.47 28.72 -9.58
N HIS A 12 -6.49 29.63 -9.63
CA HIS A 12 -5.25 29.48 -8.86
C HIS A 12 -5.50 29.48 -7.35
N GLN A 13 -6.36 30.35 -6.84
CA GLN A 13 -6.75 30.38 -5.43
C GLN A 13 -7.42 29.07 -4.99
N THR A 14 -8.40 28.61 -5.76
CA THR A 14 -9.15 27.38 -5.46
C THR A 14 -8.24 26.15 -5.51
N ARG A 15 -7.35 26.08 -6.49
CA ARG A 15 -6.34 25.01 -6.60
C ARG A 15 -5.38 25.00 -5.42
N LEU A 16 -4.87 26.17 -5.00
CA LEU A 16 -3.95 26.27 -3.85
C LEU A 16 -4.62 25.82 -2.54
N LEU A 17 -5.89 26.15 -2.34
CA LEU A 17 -6.67 25.69 -1.19
C LEU A 17 -6.84 24.17 -1.20
N LEU A 18 -7.20 23.60 -2.34
CA LEU A 18 -7.33 22.14 -2.50
C LEU A 18 -5.97 21.44 -2.29
N GLU A 19 -4.88 22.00 -2.82
CA GLU A 19 -3.53 21.47 -2.60
C GLU A 19 -3.12 21.52 -1.13
N ARG A 20 -3.41 22.62 -0.41
CA ARG A 20 -3.13 22.72 1.02
C ARG A 20 -3.91 21.64 1.78
N ASN A 21 -5.21 21.54 1.56
CA ASN A 21 -6.07 20.54 2.20
C ASN A 21 -5.61 19.11 1.88
N TRP A 22 -5.24 18.85 0.63
CA TRP A 22 -4.69 17.55 0.23
C TRP A 22 -3.37 17.24 0.94
N ARG A 23 -2.43 18.19 1.01
CA ARG A 23 -1.15 18.00 1.71
C ARG A 23 -1.35 17.77 3.19
N GLU A 24 -2.24 18.51 3.85
CA GLU A 24 -2.57 18.32 5.26
C GLU A 24 -3.11 16.92 5.52
N LYS A 25 -4.07 16.44 4.72
CA LYS A 25 -4.61 15.08 4.87
C LYS A 25 -3.59 14.00 4.54
N GLN A 26 -2.73 14.22 3.55
CA GLN A 26 -1.61 13.32 3.26
C GLN A 26 -0.59 13.27 4.39
N LEU A 27 -0.30 14.39 5.05
CA LEU A 27 0.59 14.44 6.20
C LEU A 27 -0.02 13.65 7.37
N ILE A 28 -1.32 13.83 7.65
CA ILE A 28 -2.04 13.08 8.67
C ILE A 28 -1.98 11.57 8.37
N LEU A 29 -2.30 11.16 7.14
CA LEU A 29 -2.22 9.75 6.73
C LEU A 29 -0.80 9.18 6.80
N ASN A 30 0.21 9.94 6.38
CA ASN A 30 1.61 9.50 6.49
C ASN A 30 2.06 9.42 7.94
N GLN A 31 1.57 10.32 8.80
CA GLN A 31 1.84 10.29 10.22
C GLN A 31 1.16 9.08 10.87
N GLU A 32 -0.11 8.81 10.57
CA GLU A 32 -0.81 7.59 11.00
C GLU A 32 -0.08 6.32 10.51
N ARG A 33 0.34 6.27 9.24
CA ARG A 33 1.11 5.14 8.69
C ARG A 33 2.48 4.97 9.34
N ARG A 34 3.20 6.05 9.62
CA ARG A 34 4.49 6.00 10.34
C ARG A 34 4.29 5.59 11.79
N MET A 35 3.23 6.07 12.44
CA MET A 35 2.85 5.64 13.77
C MET A 35 2.55 4.14 13.74
N LEU A 36 1.75 3.65 12.79
CA LEU A 36 1.50 2.23 12.61
C LEU A 36 2.78 1.41 12.41
N GLY A 37 3.72 1.90 11.58
CA GLY A 37 5.02 1.24 11.40
C GLY A 37 5.86 1.19 12.67
N ARG A 38 5.90 2.27 13.45
CA ARG A 38 6.60 2.33 14.76
C ARG A 38 5.91 1.44 15.79
N TRP A 39 4.58 1.43 15.81
CA TRP A 39 3.77 0.53 16.63
C TRP A 39 4.01 -0.94 16.27
N TRP A 40 4.22 -1.25 14.98
CA TRP A 40 4.62 -2.59 14.52
C TRP A 40 6.00 -3.00 15.04
N LEU A 41 6.96 -2.07 15.01
CA LEU A 41 8.31 -2.33 15.53
C LEU A 41 8.33 -2.48 17.05
N THR A 42 7.56 -1.67 17.79
CA THR A 42 7.46 -1.79 19.25
C THR A 42 6.73 -3.07 19.64
N ALA A 43 5.68 -3.44 18.90
CA ALA A 43 4.99 -4.72 19.06
C ALA A 43 5.92 -5.91 18.88
N LEU A 44 6.70 -5.91 17.78
CA LEU A 44 7.66 -6.97 17.49
C LEU A 44 8.78 -7.02 18.53
N ALA A 45 9.29 -5.87 18.96
CA ALA A 45 10.30 -5.77 20.01
C ALA A 45 9.78 -6.30 21.37
N LEU A 46 8.53 -6.00 21.73
CA LEU A 46 7.89 -6.50 22.95
C LEU A 46 7.69 -8.01 22.91
N VAL A 47 7.23 -8.55 21.77
CA VAL A 47 7.09 -10.00 21.59
C VAL A 47 8.46 -10.70 21.70
N LEU A 48 9.51 -10.13 21.09
CA LEU A 48 10.88 -10.65 21.21
C LEU A 48 11.42 -10.56 22.64
N LEU A 49 11.21 -9.43 23.34
CA LEU A 49 11.59 -9.27 24.74
C LEU A 49 10.90 -10.29 25.64
N PHE A 50 9.61 -10.53 25.42
CA PHE A 50 8.87 -11.56 26.13
C PHE A 50 9.42 -12.96 25.82
N ALA A 51 9.67 -13.29 24.55
CA ALA A 51 10.24 -14.57 24.15
C ALA A 51 11.63 -14.82 24.80
N VAL A 52 12.49 -13.79 24.83
CA VAL A 52 13.81 -13.86 25.48
C VAL A 52 13.68 -13.96 26.99
N GLY A 53 12.77 -13.20 27.61
CA GLY A 53 12.52 -13.26 29.05
C GLY A 53 12.01 -14.63 29.50
N ILE A 54 11.12 -15.24 28.72
CA ILE A 54 10.63 -16.60 28.94
C ILE A 54 11.78 -17.61 28.80
N ALA A 55 12.62 -17.50 27.76
CA ALA A 55 13.77 -18.40 27.57
C ALA A 55 14.82 -18.26 28.69
N GLY A 56 15.13 -17.03 29.12
CA GLY A 56 16.11 -16.74 30.17
C GLY A 56 15.65 -17.16 31.57
N ALA A 57 14.37 -16.94 31.92
CA ALA A 57 13.81 -17.36 33.20
C ALA A 57 13.82 -18.89 33.37
N ASN A 58 13.63 -19.62 32.27
CA ASN A 58 13.70 -21.08 32.27
C ASN A 58 15.15 -21.61 32.35
N TYR A 59 16.12 -20.93 31.74
CA TYR A 59 17.55 -21.27 31.91
C TYR A 59 18.02 -21.16 33.37
N LEU A 60 17.43 -20.25 34.14
CA LEU A 60 17.72 -20.04 35.56
C LEU A 60 16.96 -20.99 36.51
N ASN A 61 16.22 -21.97 35.99
CA ASN A 61 15.52 -23.03 36.74
C ASN A 61 14.63 -22.50 37.88
N SER A 62 14.02 -21.33 37.69
CA SER A 62 13.16 -20.70 38.69
C SER A 62 11.71 -21.08 38.40
N ASN A 63 10.97 -21.51 39.43
CA ASN A 63 9.63 -22.11 39.33
C ASN A 63 8.52 -21.05 39.08
N TRP A 64 8.58 -20.35 37.94
CA TRP A 64 7.73 -19.21 37.58
C TRP A 64 6.57 -19.60 36.63
N SER A 65 6.00 -20.79 36.81
CA SER A 65 4.87 -21.29 36.00
C SER A 65 3.72 -20.28 35.87
N PHE A 66 3.41 -19.55 36.95
CA PHE A 66 2.45 -18.46 36.96
C PHE A 66 2.81 -17.28 36.02
N LEU A 67 4.07 -16.86 36.01
CA LEU A 67 4.54 -15.75 35.17
C LEU A 67 4.51 -16.07 33.69
N SER A 68 4.71 -17.34 33.41
CA SER A 68 4.81 -17.88 32.07
C SER A 68 3.40 -18.05 31.45
N PHE A 69 2.39 -18.42 32.26
CA PHE A 69 0.97 -18.29 31.89
C PHE A 69 0.55 -16.82 31.67
N LEU A 70 0.96 -15.91 32.56
CA LEU A 70 0.72 -14.47 32.40
C LEU A 70 1.37 -13.90 31.13
N ALA A 71 2.54 -14.41 30.75
CA ALA A 71 3.22 -14.03 29.51
C ALA A 71 2.45 -14.50 28.27
N GLY A 72 1.97 -15.75 28.25
CA GLY A 72 1.14 -16.28 27.16
C GLY A 72 -0.19 -15.53 27.01
N ALA A 73 -0.88 -15.27 28.12
CA ALA A 73 -2.09 -14.46 28.15
C ALA A 73 -1.82 -13.00 27.73
N GLY A 74 -0.67 -12.45 28.14
CA GLY A 74 -0.21 -11.13 27.75
C GLY A 74 0.03 -11.00 26.25
N ILE A 75 0.67 -11.99 25.63
CA ILE A 75 0.88 -12.03 24.17
C ILE A 75 -0.46 -12.13 23.43
N LEU A 76 -1.39 -12.93 23.92
CA LEU A 76 -2.73 -13.07 23.33
C LEU A 76 -3.55 -11.78 23.44
N ALA A 77 -3.59 -11.16 24.63
CA ALA A 77 -4.24 -9.88 24.84
C ALA A 77 -3.59 -8.76 24.00
N PHE A 78 -2.26 -8.83 23.85
CA PHE A 78 -1.52 -7.92 22.99
C PHE A 78 -1.88 -8.13 21.51
N LEU A 79 -1.95 -9.36 21.01
CA LEU A 79 -2.39 -9.67 19.65
C LEU A 79 -3.84 -9.24 19.39
N VAL A 80 -4.75 -9.44 20.35
CA VAL A 80 -6.14 -9.00 20.23
C VAL A 80 -6.26 -7.48 20.26
N GLY A 81 -5.58 -6.81 21.18
CA GLY A 81 -5.49 -5.35 21.23
C GLY A 81 -4.87 -4.79 19.95
N PHE A 82 -3.86 -5.48 19.41
CA PHE A 82 -3.20 -5.15 18.16
C PHE A 82 -4.13 -5.30 16.95
N ILE A 83 -4.93 -6.36 16.86
CA ILE A 83 -5.95 -6.52 15.83
C ILE A 83 -7.03 -5.44 15.98
N SER A 84 -7.45 -5.12 17.21
CA SER A 84 -8.51 -4.14 17.46
C SER A 84 -8.07 -2.71 17.12
N VAL A 85 -6.87 -2.31 17.55
CA VAL A 85 -6.25 -1.02 17.19
C VAL A 85 -5.92 -0.98 15.71
N GLY A 86 -5.43 -2.08 15.14
CA GLY A 86 -5.20 -2.25 13.71
C GLY A 86 -6.47 -2.03 12.90
N ARG A 87 -7.62 -2.61 13.31
CA ARG A 87 -8.92 -2.35 12.68
C ARG A 87 -9.35 -0.91 12.82
N MET A 88 -9.27 -0.31 14.01
CA MET A 88 -9.67 1.09 14.25
C MET A 88 -8.85 2.09 13.40
N THR A 89 -7.54 1.87 13.30
CA THR A 89 -6.64 2.69 12.48
C THR A 89 -6.81 2.43 10.99
N LEU A 90 -7.13 1.20 10.57
CA LEU A 90 -7.49 0.91 9.18
C LEU A 90 -8.77 1.63 8.78
N THR A 91 -9.78 1.64 9.66
CA THR A 91 -11.04 2.37 9.44
C THR A 91 -10.82 3.88 9.42
N SER A 92 -9.96 4.42 10.31
CA SER A 92 -9.54 5.83 10.26
C SER A 92 -8.86 6.16 8.93
N SER A 93 -7.92 5.31 8.49
CA SER A 93 -7.21 5.49 7.22
C SER A 93 -8.17 5.39 6.02
N TRP A 94 -9.19 4.55 6.10
CA TRP A 94 -10.24 4.45 5.09
C TRP A 94 -11.05 5.74 4.98
N ASN A 95 -11.47 6.32 6.10
CA ASN A 95 -12.20 7.59 6.10
C ASN A 95 -11.35 8.72 5.48
N HIS A 96 -10.09 8.85 5.88
CA HIS A 96 -9.19 9.84 5.29
C HIS A 96 -8.93 9.59 3.78
N GLN A 97 -8.92 8.33 3.33
CA GLN A 97 -8.82 8.02 1.90
C GLN A 97 -10.06 8.47 1.12
N THR A 98 -11.27 8.31 1.66
CA THR A 98 -12.49 8.78 0.99
C THR A 98 -12.51 10.31 0.86
N GLU A 99 -12.04 11.03 1.87
CA GLU A 99 -11.95 12.49 1.82
C GLU A 99 -10.88 12.97 0.83
N ILE A 100 -9.73 12.29 0.77
CA ILE A 100 -8.69 12.57 -0.24
C ILE A 100 -9.21 12.29 -1.65
N ALA A 101 -10.00 11.22 -1.83
CA ALA A 101 -10.64 10.91 -3.11
C ALA A 101 -11.61 12.03 -3.53
N GLY A 102 -12.39 12.58 -2.59
CA GLY A 102 -13.25 13.74 -2.82
C GLY A 102 -12.46 14.98 -3.26
N ILE A 103 -11.39 15.33 -2.54
CA ILE A 103 -10.52 16.47 -2.89
C ILE A 103 -9.87 16.26 -4.28
N LYS A 104 -9.40 15.03 -4.57
CA LYS A 104 -8.79 14.68 -5.86
C LYS A 104 -9.82 14.75 -6.99
N SER A 105 -11.08 14.37 -6.76
CA SER A 105 -12.15 14.54 -7.75
C SER A 105 -12.46 16.01 -8.04
N GLN A 106 -12.48 16.87 -7.02
CA GLN A 106 -12.70 18.30 -7.19
C GLN A 106 -11.55 18.95 -7.96
N GLN A 107 -10.30 18.60 -7.60
CA GLN A 107 -9.13 19.03 -8.36
C GLN A 107 -9.22 18.59 -9.82
N LYS A 108 -9.60 17.34 -10.07
CA LYS A 108 -9.72 16.80 -11.43
C LYS A 108 -10.75 17.56 -12.26
N ILE A 109 -11.91 17.91 -11.69
CA ILE A 109 -12.93 18.71 -12.38
C ILE A 109 -12.40 20.11 -12.71
N LEU A 110 -11.78 20.78 -11.74
CA LEU A 110 -11.17 22.10 -11.96
C LEU A 110 -10.07 22.04 -13.02
N GLU A 111 -9.25 21.00 -12.99
CA GLU A 111 -8.18 20.74 -13.95
C GLU A 111 -8.76 20.48 -15.33
N GLU A 112 -9.80 19.63 -15.48
CA GLU A 112 -10.47 19.38 -16.76
C GLU A 112 -11.06 20.66 -17.37
N VAL A 113 -11.73 21.50 -16.55
CA VAL A 113 -12.28 22.79 -16.99
C VAL A 113 -11.16 23.76 -17.43
N TRP A 114 -10.05 23.80 -16.70
CA TRP A 114 -8.90 24.63 -17.06
C TRP A 114 -8.17 24.10 -18.30
N LEU A 115 -7.99 22.79 -18.42
CA LEU A 115 -7.37 22.13 -19.58
C LEU A 115 -8.14 22.40 -20.87
N GLN A 116 -9.47 22.48 -20.80
CA GLN A 116 -10.31 22.82 -21.94
C GLN A 116 -10.14 24.28 -22.40
N SER A 117 -9.58 25.15 -21.54
CA SER A 117 -9.31 26.56 -21.86
C SER A 117 -7.89 26.82 -22.40
N LEU A 118 -7.01 25.82 -22.36
CA LEU A 118 -5.62 25.94 -22.80
C LEU A 118 -5.48 25.77 -24.32
N GLU A 119 -4.51 26.47 -24.90
CA GLU A 119 -4.05 26.18 -26.25
C GLU A 119 -3.38 24.79 -26.31
N THR A 120 -3.50 24.10 -27.45
CA THR A 120 -3.04 22.71 -27.65
C THR A 120 -1.58 22.48 -27.25
N GLN A 121 -0.69 23.43 -27.53
CA GLN A 121 0.72 23.31 -27.13
C GLN A 121 0.93 23.40 -25.61
N GLN A 122 0.15 24.23 -24.92
CA GLN A 122 0.23 24.36 -23.46
C GLN A 122 -0.31 23.10 -22.78
N TYR A 123 -1.36 22.49 -23.34
CA TYR A 123 -1.89 21.19 -22.91
C TYR A 123 -0.82 20.08 -23.01
N HIS A 124 -0.11 19.98 -24.14
CA HIS A 124 0.94 18.98 -24.33
C HIS A 124 2.03 19.06 -23.26
N GLN A 125 2.52 20.27 -22.98
CA GLN A 125 3.55 20.48 -21.96
C GLN A 125 3.05 20.15 -20.56
N PHE A 126 1.81 20.53 -20.24
CA PHE A 126 1.21 20.25 -18.94
C PHE A 126 1.04 18.75 -18.70
N TYR A 127 0.47 18.02 -19.67
CA TYR A 127 0.27 16.58 -19.58
C TYR A 127 1.61 15.83 -19.39
N GLN A 128 2.62 16.19 -20.19
CA GLN A 128 3.94 15.56 -20.13
C GLN A 128 4.70 15.85 -18.81
N LYS A 129 4.63 17.09 -18.30
CA LYS A 129 5.45 17.53 -17.15
C LYS A 129 4.78 17.35 -15.81
N ILE A 130 3.46 17.33 -15.75
CA ILE A 130 2.70 17.31 -14.49
C ILE A 130 1.90 16.01 -14.36
N VAL A 131 1.04 15.72 -15.34
CA VAL A 131 0.11 14.59 -15.25
C VAL A 131 0.84 13.25 -15.27
N VAL A 132 1.68 13.01 -16.29
CA VAL A 132 2.36 11.71 -16.43
C VAL A 132 3.29 11.39 -15.25
N PRO A 133 4.15 12.31 -14.75
CA PRO A 133 4.96 12.05 -13.56
C PRO A 133 4.13 11.75 -12.32
N SER A 134 2.97 12.40 -12.15
CA SER A 134 2.07 12.12 -11.02
C SER A 134 1.49 10.70 -11.10
N ILE A 135 1.14 10.22 -12.30
CA ILE A 135 0.66 8.86 -12.54
C ILE A 135 1.75 7.83 -12.21
N ILE A 136 3.00 8.08 -12.64
CA ILE A 136 4.14 7.22 -12.34
C ILE A 136 4.34 7.09 -10.82
N GLU A 137 4.32 8.21 -10.09
CA GLU A 137 4.50 8.18 -8.63
C GLU A 137 3.34 7.48 -7.93
N ASP A 138 2.09 7.69 -8.36
CA ASP A 138 0.92 6.99 -7.82
C ASP A 138 1.09 5.46 -7.97
N TYR A 139 1.52 4.97 -9.13
CA TYR A 139 1.79 3.53 -9.32
C TYR A 139 2.96 3.02 -8.46
N ARG A 140 4.06 3.80 -8.36
CA ARG A 140 5.21 3.46 -7.50
C ARG A 140 4.82 3.39 -6.03
N GLN A 141 4.00 4.34 -5.56
CA GLN A 141 3.53 4.37 -4.19
C GLN A 141 2.64 3.17 -3.88
N GLN A 142 1.69 2.85 -4.76
CA GLN A 142 0.84 1.67 -4.61
C GLN A 142 1.66 0.38 -4.63
N SER A 143 2.68 0.28 -5.50
CA SER A 143 3.60 -0.85 -5.51
C SER A 143 4.34 -1.02 -4.17
N LYS A 144 4.87 0.07 -3.60
CA LYS A 144 5.55 0.05 -2.29
C LYS A 144 4.62 -0.45 -1.18
N VAL A 145 3.39 0.04 -1.13
CA VAL A 145 2.39 -0.38 -0.12
C VAL A 145 2.12 -1.89 -0.21
N ASN A 146 1.85 -2.38 -1.42
CA ASN A 146 1.61 -3.81 -1.64
C ASN A 146 2.82 -4.67 -1.26
N ARG A 147 4.05 -4.20 -1.52
CA ARG A 147 5.29 -4.89 -1.11
C ARG A 147 5.43 -4.98 0.41
N VAL A 148 5.11 -3.89 1.11
CA VAL A 148 5.16 -3.84 2.58
C VAL A 148 4.11 -4.78 3.20
N LEU A 149 2.88 -4.77 2.68
CA LEU A 149 1.82 -5.69 3.15
C LEU A 149 2.21 -7.15 2.98
N HIS A 150 2.79 -7.51 1.83
CA HIS A 150 3.30 -8.86 1.59
C HIS A 150 4.40 -9.23 2.62
N PHE A 151 5.39 -8.34 2.80
CA PHE A 151 6.51 -8.58 3.72
C PHE A 151 6.03 -8.78 5.16
N ILE A 152 5.13 -7.92 5.65
CA ILE A 152 4.59 -8.00 7.01
C ILE A 152 3.79 -9.29 7.20
N SER A 153 2.94 -9.64 6.24
CA SER A 153 2.12 -10.85 6.31
C SER A 153 3.00 -12.10 6.32
N GLN A 154 4.02 -12.15 5.46
CA GLN A 154 4.98 -13.26 5.40
C GLN A 154 5.79 -13.37 6.69
N LEU A 155 6.25 -12.26 7.26
CA LEU A 155 6.98 -12.27 8.53
C LEU A 155 6.12 -12.79 9.67
N THR A 156 4.84 -12.41 9.70
CA THR A 156 3.87 -12.90 10.70
C THR A 156 3.72 -14.41 10.60
N VAL A 157 3.53 -14.95 9.39
CA VAL A 157 3.45 -16.40 9.15
C VAL A 157 4.70 -17.13 9.65
N ILE A 158 5.89 -16.60 9.36
CA ILE A 158 7.17 -17.22 9.79
C ILE A 158 7.27 -17.24 11.31
N ILE A 159 7.03 -16.10 11.99
CA ILE A 159 7.13 -16.01 13.45
C ILE A 159 6.11 -16.94 14.12
N THR A 160 4.86 -16.94 13.67
CA THR A 160 3.83 -17.79 14.25
C THR A 160 4.10 -19.28 13.99
N SER A 161 4.62 -19.65 12.82
CA SER A 161 5.00 -21.04 12.53
C SER A 161 6.16 -21.51 13.41
N LEU A 162 7.13 -20.62 13.69
CA LEU A 162 8.23 -20.92 14.60
C LEU A 162 7.72 -21.12 16.04
N LEU A 163 6.74 -20.32 16.48
CA LEU A 163 6.07 -20.49 17.77
C LEU A 163 5.29 -21.81 17.86
N VAL A 164 4.53 -22.17 16.83
CA VAL A 164 3.82 -23.47 16.75
C VAL A 164 4.82 -24.62 16.83
N THR A 165 5.92 -24.55 16.09
CA THR A 165 6.97 -25.59 16.10
C THR A 165 7.58 -25.71 17.50
N GLY A 166 7.85 -24.58 18.15
CA GLY A 166 8.32 -24.56 19.53
C GLY A 166 7.34 -25.28 20.45
N LEU A 167 6.08 -24.85 20.45
CA LEU A 167 5.00 -25.41 21.28
C LEU A 167 4.63 -26.87 20.97
N THR A 168 5.01 -27.43 19.82
CA THR A 168 4.72 -28.84 19.48
C THR A 168 5.92 -29.75 19.66
N SER A 169 7.13 -29.20 19.69
CA SER A 169 8.38 -29.94 19.90
C SER A 169 8.63 -30.40 21.33
N GLY A 170 7.69 -30.17 22.26
CA GLY A 170 7.81 -30.57 23.66
C GLY A 170 8.41 -29.49 24.57
N LEU A 171 8.62 -28.26 24.08
CA LEU A 171 8.95 -27.11 24.93
C LEU A 171 7.86 -26.86 25.96
N ASP A 172 6.60 -26.99 25.58
CA ASP A 172 5.42 -27.04 26.43
C ASP A 172 5.51 -28.04 27.59
N THR A 173 5.98 -29.28 27.34
CA THR A 173 6.25 -30.28 28.41
C THR A 173 7.45 -29.94 29.29
N LYS A 174 8.49 -29.28 28.76
CA LYS A 174 9.68 -28.88 29.53
C LYS A 174 9.52 -27.54 30.27
N LEU A 175 8.62 -26.68 29.81
CA LEU A 175 8.34 -25.32 30.32
C LEU A 175 7.10 -25.27 31.23
N GLY A 176 6.38 -26.39 31.41
CA GLY A 176 5.16 -26.46 32.23
C GLY A 176 3.94 -25.76 31.61
N TRP A 177 3.98 -25.48 30.31
CA TRP A 177 2.93 -24.78 29.55
C TRP A 177 1.96 -25.78 28.91
N GLN A 178 1.15 -26.43 29.72
CA GLN A 178 0.09 -27.29 29.20
C GLN A 178 -1.14 -26.45 28.82
N ILE A 179 -1.04 -25.68 27.71
CA ILE A 179 -2.20 -25.06 27.06
C ILE A 179 -2.54 -25.91 25.83
N PRO A 180 -3.40 -26.95 25.96
CA PRO A 180 -3.61 -27.94 24.90
C PRO A 180 -4.16 -27.38 23.58
N TRP A 181 -4.72 -26.17 23.60
CA TRP A 181 -5.31 -25.50 22.43
C TRP A 181 -4.45 -24.40 21.81
N ALA A 182 -3.28 -24.07 22.39
CA ALA A 182 -2.46 -22.97 21.89
C ALA A 182 -1.88 -23.26 20.49
N ALA A 183 -1.29 -24.44 20.30
CA ALA A 183 -0.70 -24.81 19.01
C ALA A 183 -1.76 -24.94 17.88
N PRO A 184 -2.89 -25.65 18.07
CA PRO A 184 -3.95 -25.72 17.05
C PRO A 184 -4.51 -24.34 16.65
N LEU A 185 -4.71 -23.43 17.63
CA LEU A 185 -5.22 -22.08 17.36
C LEU A 185 -4.24 -21.25 16.54
N LEU A 186 -2.95 -21.29 16.88
CA LEU A 186 -1.91 -20.56 16.15
C LEU A 186 -1.73 -21.12 14.72
N SER A 187 -1.80 -22.44 14.54
CA SER A 187 -1.79 -23.08 13.20
C SER A 187 -2.98 -22.65 12.35
N PHE A 188 -4.17 -22.52 12.96
CA PHE A 188 -5.35 -22.01 12.27
C PHE A 188 -5.16 -20.55 11.83
N ILE A 189 -4.61 -19.69 12.70
CA ILE A 189 -4.31 -18.29 12.37
C ILE A 189 -3.31 -18.20 11.20
N VAL A 190 -2.24 -19.00 11.21
CA VAL A 190 -1.27 -19.07 10.09
C VAL A 190 -1.95 -19.45 8.79
N SER A 191 -2.83 -20.46 8.84
CA SER A 191 -3.57 -20.94 7.68
C SER A 191 -4.49 -19.84 7.12
N LEU A 192 -5.19 -19.13 7.99
CA LEU A 192 -6.06 -18.01 7.62
C LEU A 192 -5.26 -16.86 6.98
N ILE A 193 -4.13 -16.46 7.58
CA ILE A 193 -3.27 -15.40 7.02
C ILE A 193 -2.70 -15.81 5.67
N THR A 194 -2.28 -17.07 5.52
CA THR A 194 -1.76 -17.61 4.27
C THR A 194 -2.83 -17.62 3.18
N ALA A 195 -4.07 -17.98 3.52
CA ALA A 195 -5.21 -17.91 2.61
C ALA A 195 -5.49 -16.47 2.17
N ILE A 196 -5.50 -15.51 3.11
CA ILE A 196 -5.67 -14.07 2.80
C ILE A 196 -4.55 -13.56 1.89
N MET A 197 -3.30 -13.93 2.14
CA MET A 197 -2.17 -13.57 1.28
C MET A 197 -2.32 -14.13 -0.14
N GLY A 198 -2.80 -15.38 -0.25
CA GLY A 198 -3.10 -16.03 -1.53
C GLY A 198 -4.28 -15.40 -2.26
N PHE A 199 -5.29 -14.92 -1.53
CA PHE A 199 -6.47 -14.25 -2.06
C PHE A 199 -6.11 -12.88 -2.64
N PHE A 200 -5.44 -12.03 -1.87
CA PHE A 200 -5.16 -10.64 -2.25
C PHE A 200 -3.95 -10.49 -3.17
N LYS A 201 -3.11 -11.51 -3.32
CA LYS A 201 -1.96 -11.55 -4.25
C LYS A 201 -1.11 -10.27 -4.23
N PHE A 202 -0.83 -9.75 -3.03
CA PHE A 202 -0.15 -8.46 -2.84
C PHE A 202 1.16 -8.34 -3.63
N ARG A 203 1.91 -9.43 -3.77
CA ARG A 203 3.15 -9.47 -4.55
C ARG A 203 2.93 -9.24 -6.05
N GLU A 204 1.94 -9.91 -6.64
CA GLU A 204 1.62 -9.77 -8.07
C GLU A 204 1.17 -8.34 -8.35
N ARG A 205 0.29 -7.78 -7.51
CA ARG A 205 -0.17 -6.39 -7.64
C ARG A 205 0.98 -5.38 -7.53
N SER A 206 1.90 -5.58 -6.60
CA SER A 206 3.10 -4.74 -6.44
C SER A 206 3.98 -4.75 -7.69
N TYR A 207 4.24 -5.94 -8.25
CA TYR A 207 5.07 -6.12 -9.42
C TYR A 207 4.46 -5.48 -10.67
N HIS A 208 3.18 -5.72 -10.94
CA HIS A 208 2.50 -5.14 -12.11
C HIS A 208 2.43 -3.62 -12.05
N MET A 209 2.17 -3.04 -10.88
CA MET A 209 2.16 -1.58 -10.71
C MET A 209 3.53 -0.97 -10.98
N GLN A 210 4.61 -1.59 -10.50
CA GLN A 210 5.97 -1.12 -10.76
C GLN A 210 6.32 -1.22 -12.24
N GLN A 211 6.01 -2.35 -12.87
CA GLN A 211 6.24 -2.55 -14.30
C GLN A 211 5.52 -1.50 -15.16
N THR A 212 4.31 -1.09 -14.77
CA THR A 212 3.58 0.00 -15.44
C THR A 212 4.28 1.33 -15.30
N ALA A 213 4.68 1.66 -14.08
CA ALA A 213 5.33 2.93 -13.79
C ALA A 213 6.62 3.05 -14.62
N ASP A 214 7.41 1.97 -14.65
CA ASP A 214 8.67 1.94 -15.40
C ASP A 214 8.43 1.98 -16.91
N TYR A 215 7.36 1.34 -17.42
CA TYR A 215 6.97 1.45 -18.83
C TYR A 215 6.54 2.87 -19.23
N ILE A 216 5.67 3.51 -18.43
CA ILE A 216 5.20 4.88 -18.68
C ILE A 216 6.38 5.87 -18.59
N GLU A 217 7.30 5.68 -17.63
CA GLU A 217 8.51 6.48 -17.53
C GLU A 217 9.40 6.32 -18.76
N GLN A 218 9.58 5.08 -19.25
CA GLN A 218 10.34 4.81 -20.46
C GLN A 218 9.72 5.48 -21.70
N GLU A 219 8.39 5.46 -21.85
CA GLU A 219 7.71 6.15 -22.95
C GLU A 219 7.84 7.66 -22.85
N LYS A 220 7.77 8.24 -21.65
CA LYS A 220 8.01 9.67 -21.42
C LYS A 220 9.43 10.06 -21.86
N THR A 221 10.44 9.32 -21.41
CA THR A 221 11.83 9.55 -21.81
C THR A 221 12.04 9.34 -23.31
N ALA A 222 11.34 8.38 -23.92
CA ALA A 222 11.42 8.13 -25.35
C ALA A 222 10.85 9.31 -26.17
N LEU A 223 9.75 9.92 -25.72
CA LEU A 223 9.20 11.14 -26.31
C LEU A 223 10.17 12.33 -26.15
N GLU A 224 10.70 12.55 -24.94
CA GLU A 224 11.63 13.66 -24.65
C GLU A 224 12.91 13.59 -25.51
N LEU A 225 13.42 12.38 -25.75
CA LEU A 225 14.62 12.16 -26.56
C LEU A 225 14.31 12.01 -28.06
N GLY A 226 13.03 11.92 -28.45
CA GLY A 226 12.63 11.64 -29.83
C GLY A 226 13.19 10.32 -30.36
N ILE A 227 13.17 9.26 -29.52
CA ILE A 227 13.67 7.92 -29.84
C ILE A 227 12.53 6.90 -29.94
N ARG A 228 12.85 5.65 -30.32
CA ARG A 228 11.89 4.56 -30.56
C ARG A 228 10.81 4.98 -31.56
N HIS A 229 9.53 4.80 -31.24
CA HIS A 229 8.38 5.14 -32.07
C HIS A 229 8.30 6.65 -32.38
N TYR A 230 8.88 7.50 -31.52
CA TYR A 230 8.83 8.96 -31.70
C TYR A 230 9.89 9.51 -32.67
N LYS A 231 10.78 8.66 -33.21
CA LYS A 231 11.80 9.08 -34.18
C LYS A 231 11.19 9.63 -35.47
N GLU A 232 10.07 9.06 -35.89
CA GLU A 232 9.39 9.36 -37.16
C GLU A 232 8.67 10.72 -37.12
N TYR A 233 8.36 11.21 -35.91
CA TYR A 233 7.59 12.42 -35.69
C TYR A 233 8.44 13.63 -35.26
N ARG A 234 9.75 13.60 -35.50
CA ARG A 234 10.67 14.67 -35.08
C ARG A 234 10.26 16.08 -35.57
N ASN A 235 9.60 16.16 -36.73
CA ASN A 235 9.13 17.43 -37.31
C ASN A 235 7.63 17.70 -37.06
N LYS A 236 6.96 16.82 -36.32
CA LYS A 236 5.51 16.85 -36.08
C LYS A 236 5.22 16.58 -34.59
N PRO A 237 5.44 17.57 -33.72
CA PRO A 237 5.33 17.39 -32.27
C PRO A 237 3.93 16.98 -31.81
N ASP A 238 2.89 17.41 -32.52
CA ASP A 238 1.50 17.09 -32.16
C ASP A 238 1.14 15.62 -32.44
N GLU A 239 1.62 15.06 -33.55
CA GLU A 239 1.45 13.62 -33.86
C GLU A 239 2.24 12.76 -32.86
N ALA A 240 3.46 13.17 -32.49
CA ALA A 240 4.27 12.50 -31.48
C ALA A 240 3.59 12.45 -30.11
N PHE A 241 2.94 13.57 -29.72
CA PHE A 241 2.23 13.66 -28.46
C PHE A 241 0.95 12.80 -28.47
N SER A 242 0.20 12.80 -29.56
CA SER A 242 -1.00 11.97 -29.70
C SER A 242 -0.68 10.49 -29.51
N GLU A 243 0.37 9.99 -30.18
CA GLU A 243 0.79 8.59 -30.02
C GLU A 243 1.30 8.30 -28.60
N PHE A 244 1.99 9.24 -27.98
CA PHE A 244 2.42 9.10 -26.58
C PHE A 244 1.22 9.00 -25.63
N ALA A 245 0.24 9.90 -25.76
CA ALA A 245 -0.96 9.91 -24.93
C ALA A 245 -1.75 8.61 -25.09
N GLU A 246 -1.92 8.13 -26.33
CA GLU A 246 -2.59 6.86 -26.61
C GLU A 246 -1.88 5.68 -25.94
N ARG A 247 -0.55 5.60 -26.02
CA ARG A 247 0.24 4.52 -25.39
C ARG A 247 0.17 4.56 -23.86
N VAL A 248 0.15 5.75 -23.26
CA VAL A 248 -0.01 5.91 -21.81
C VAL A 248 -1.40 5.42 -21.39
N GLU A 249 -2.46 5.84 -22.08
CA GLU A 249 -3.82 5.40 -21.76
C GLU A 249 -4.02 3.90 -21.99
N GLN A 250 -3.50 3.35 -23.09
CA GLN A 250 -3.51 1.90 -23.32
C GLN A 250 -2.84 1.14 -22.17
N SER A 251 -1.70 1.63 -21.67
CA SER A 251 -1.01 1.01 -20.54
C SER A 251 -1.84 1.04 -19.27
N ARG A 252 -2.58 2.13 -19.03
CA ARG A 252 -3.50 2.24 -17.89
C ARG A 252 -4.67 1.29 -18.02
N GLU A 253 -5.28 1.18 -19.20
CA GLU A 253 -6.35 0.22 -19.46
C GLU A 253 -5.89 -1.23 -19.26
N GLU A 254 -4.73 -1.59 -19.78
CA GLU A 254 -4.15 -2.91 -19.59
C GLU A 254 -3.94 -3.23 -18.11
N GLN A 255 -3.51 -2.25 -17.31
CA GLN A 255 -3.39 -2.43 -15.87
C GLN A 255 -4.73 -2.59 -15.17
N THR A 256 -5.74 -1.81 -15.55
CA THR A 256 -7.09 -1.96 -15.00
C THR A 256 -7.62 -3.37 -15.30
N LYS A 257 -7.44 -3.85 -16.54
CA LYS A 257 -7.81 -5.22 -16.94
C LYS A 257 -7.06 -6.27 -16.12
N ARG A 258 -5.74 -6.11 -15.92
CA ARG A 258 -4.94 -7.02 -15.07
C ARG A 258 -5.42 -7.03 -13.62
N GLN A 259 -5.79 -5.88 -13.06
CA GLN A 259 -6.34 -5.81 -11.71
C GLN A 259 -7.70 -6.51 -11.60
N GLN A 260 -8.59 -6.30 -12.58
CA GLN A 260 -9.87 -7.02 -12.63
C GLN A 260 -9.69 -8.52 -12.78
N GLN A 261 -8.74 -8.96 -13.61
CA GLN A 261 -8.41 -10.38 -13.76
C GLN A 261 -7.85 -10.97 -12.47
N LEU A 262 -7.01 -10.22 -11.74
CA LEU A 262 -6.50 -10.65 -10.44
C LEU A 262 -7.65 -10.86 -9.46
N GLU A 263 -8.61 -9.93 -9.41
CA GLU A 263 -9.81 -10.01 -8.57
C GLU A 263 -10.72 -11.20 -8.97
N GLN A 264 -11.00 -11.39 -10.25
CA GLN A 264 -11.82 -12.52 -10.76
C GLN A 264 -11.14 -13.89 -10.62
N SER A 265 -9.82 -13.95 -10.81
CA SER A 265 -9.05 -15.19 -10.63
C SER A 265 -9.10 -15.70 -9.20
N THR A 266 -9.35 -14.79 -8.27
CA THR A 266 -9.53 -15.10 -6.86
C THR A 266 -10.95 -15.62 -6.60
N ASP A 267 -11.99 -14.99 -7.15
CA ASP A 267 -13.39 -15.46 -7.03
C ASP A 267 -13.62 -16.86 -7.62
N THR A 268 -12.97 -17.17 -8.76
CA THR A 268 -13.17 -18.45 -9.45
C THR A 268 -12.62 -19.65 -8.66
N LYS A 269 -11.63 -19.42 -7.78
CA LYS A 269 -11.09 -20.47 -6.91
C LYS A 269 -11.90 -20.71 -5.64
N GLU A 270 -12.85 -19.83 -5.29
CA GLU A 270 -13.74 -20.04 -4.13
C GLU A 270 -14.93 -20.96 -4.44
N VAL A 271 -15.19 -21.26 -5.73
CA VAL A 271 -16.36 -22.05 -6.18
C VAL A 271 -15.99 -23.53 -6.51
N ALA A 272 -14.72 -23.92 -6.36
CA ALA A 272 -14.22 -25.27 -6.64
C ALA A 272 -13.70 -25.96 -5.37
#